data_AF-A0A2N3AMG0-F1
#
_entry.id   AF-A0A2N3AMG0-F1
#
_cell.length_a   1.000
_cell.length_b   1.000
_cell.length_c   1.000
_cell.angle_alpha   90.00
_cell.angle_beta   90.00
_cell.angle_gamma   90.00
#
_symmetry.space_group_name_H-M   'P 1'
#
loop_
_entity.id
_entity.type
_entity.pdbx_description
1 polymer ?
#
loop_
_entity_poly.entity_id
_entity_poly.type
_entity_poly.pdbx_seq_one_letter_code
_entity_poly.pdbx_strand_id
1 'polypeptide(L)'
;MDSNVIGRIRIRKVEEPEKPDIFRVVVLDITDSSEGNASGVGLADFTTKRLVDKIDFKAFYANEIVSATPERGKVPIALATDKDAIKAALHSCWMVPSARARVMRIKNTMILDTFYISEALINEVQKLSDVVSIGPLQTIKFNSDGSIYSEW
;
A
#
# COMPACT_ATOMS: atom_id res chain seq x y z
N MET A 1 0.70 7.72 -5.68
CA MET A 1 0.64 7.38 -4.24
C MET A 1 1.29 8.50 -3.44
N ASP A 2 0.70 8.96 -2.34
CA ASP A 2 1.24 10.08 -1.54
C ASP A 2 2.34 9.61 -0.56
N SER A 3 3.51 10.25 -0.61
CA SER A 3 4.66 9.96 0.24
C SER A 3 4.46 10.32 1.72
N ASN A 4 3.61 11.31 2.02
CA ASN A 4 3.33 11.75 3.39
C ASN A 4 2.47 10.73 4.14
N VAL A 5 1.58 10.04 3.42
CA VAL A 5 0.71 9.00 3.98
C VAL A 5 1.49 7.74 4.34
N ILE A 6 2.47 7.37 3.50
CA ILE A 6 3.26 6.14 3.69
C ILE A 6 4.59 6.37 4.42
N GLY A 7 4.95 7.62 4.71
CA GLY A 7 6.21 7.99 5.38
C GLY A 7 7.46 7.65 4.55
N ARG A 8 7.39 7.74 3.22
CA ARG A 8 8.50 7.38 2.32
C ARG A 8 8.63 8.38 1.19
N ILE A 9 9.71 9.15 1.20
CA ILE A 9 10.02 10.16 0.20
C ILE A 9 10.95 9.57 -0.87
N ARG A 10 12.05 8.89 -0.53
CA ARG A 10 13.00 8.31 -1.50
C ARG A 10 13.49 9.30 -2.57
N ILE A 11 13.69 10.56 -2.20
CA ILE A 11 14.31 11.57 -3.06
C ILE A 11 15.73 11.80 -2.55
N ARG A 12 16.71 11.78 -3.46
CA ARG A 12 18.12 11.94 -3.10
C ARG A 12 18.33 13.28 -2.36
N LYS A 13 19.03 13.24 -1.23
CA LYS A 13 19.31 14.38 -0.33
C LYS A 13 18.09 14.93 0.42
N VAL A 14 16.93 14.28 0.35
CA VAL A 14 15.80 14.60 1.21
C VAL A 14 15.79 13.61 2.36
N GLU A 15 15.70 14.13 3.58
CA GLU A 15 15.60 13.31 4.79
C GLU A 15 14.25 12.57 4.81
N GLU A 16 14.25 11.32 5.24
CA GLU A 16 13.02 10.53 5.37
C GLU A 16 12.29 10.94 6.66
N PRO A 17 10.94 10.99 6.65
CA PRO A 17 10.17 11.21 7.87
C PRO A 17 10.44 10.11 8.91
N GLU A 18 10.50 10.48 10.19
CA GLU A 18 10.60 9.49 11.28
C GLU A 18 9.33 8.63 11.40
N LYS A 19 8.17 9.20 11.03
CA LYS A 19 6.86 8.55 11.06
C LYS A 19 6.00 8.95 9.86
N PRO A 20 5.08 8.07 9.40
CA PRO A 20 4.93 6.68 9.84
C PRO A 20 6.10 5.80 9.37
N ASP A 21 6.53 4.87 10.21
CA ASP A 21 7.58 3.89 9.88
C ASP A 21 6.92 2.56 9.51
N ILE A 22 6.73 2.36 8.20
CA ILE A 22 6.00 1.21 7.65
C ILE A 22 7.00 0.20 7.09
N PHE A 23 6.98 -1.02 7.64
CA PHE A 23 7.91 -2.07 7.23
C PHE A 23 7.70 -2.51 5.78
N ARG A 24 6.44 -2.74 5.37
CA ARG A 24 6.05 -3.10 4.00
C ARG A 24 4.85 -2.32 3.52
N VAL A 25 4.95 -1.81 2.29
CA VAL A 25 3.85 -1.19 1.56
C VAL A 25 3.49 -2.11 0.39
N VAL A 26 2.20 -2.44 0.27
CA VAL A 26 1.66 -3.25 -0.83
C VAL A 26 0.63 -2.42 -1.59
N VAL A 27 0.79 -2.30 -2.90
CA VAL A 27 -0.18 -1.59 -3.76
C VAL A 27 -0.85 -2.60 -4.69
N LEU A 28 -2.16 -2.77 -4.52
CA LEU A 28 -2.90 -3.85 -5.16
C LEU A 28 -3.46 -3.48 -6.53
N ASP A 29 -3.85 -2.23 -6.76
CA ASP A 29 -4.39 -1.77 -8.04
C ASP A 29 -4.11 -0.27 -8.26
N ILE A 30 -4.35 0.18 -9.49
CA ILE A 30 -4.55 1.58 -9.85
C ILE A 30 -6.00 1.79 -10.29
N THR A 31 -6.54 2.98 -10.03
CA THR A 31 -7.88 3.36 -10.47
C THR A 31 -7.87 3.76 -11.95
N ASP A 32 -9.00 3.61 -12.63
CA ASP A 32 -9.13 4.03 -14.04
C ASP A 32 -8.87 5.54 -14.21
N SER A 33 -9.21 6.34 -13.19
CA SER A 33 -8.92 7.78 -13.15
C SER A 33 -7.41 8.12 -13.13
N SER A 34 -6.54 7.13 -12.90
CA SER A 34 -5.09 7.32 -13.00
C SER A 34 -4.62 7.27 -14.46
N GLU A 35 -5.47 6.85 -15.41
CA GLU A 35 -5.13 6.73 -16.83
C GLU A 35 -3.84 5.90 -17.07
N GLY A 36 -3.63 4.87 -16.24
CA GLY A 36 -2.42 4.03 -16.31
C GLY A 36 -1.15 4.66 -15.73
N ASN A 37 -1.20 5.91 -15.26
CA ASN A 37 -0.07 6.57 -14.63
C ASN A 37 0.17 6.04 -13.20
N ALA A 38 1.16 5.17 -13.05
CA ALA A 38 1.51 4.55 -11.77
C ALA A 38 2.54 5.35 -10.96
N SER A 39 2.56 6.68 -11.06
CA SER A 39 3.55 7.50 -10.35
C SER A 39 3.57 7.24 -8.84
N GLY A 40 4.78 7.05 -8.34
CA GLY A 40 5.05 6.68 -6.95
C GLY A 40 4.83 5.21 -6.61
N VAL A 41 4.43 4.32 -7.54
CA VAL A 41 4.30 2.87 -7.26
C VAL A 41 5.63 2.26 -6.83
N GLY A 42 6.77 2.80 -7.29
CA GLY A 42 8.11 2.35 -6.89
C GLY A 42 8.46 2.59 -5.42
N LEU A 43 7.62 3.32 -4.67
CA LEU A 43 7.75 3.46 -3.21
C LEU A 43 7.19 2.24 -2.45
N ALA A 44 6.45 1.36 -3.13
CA ALA A 44 5.94 0.13 -2.57
C ALA A 44 6.99 -1.00 -2.61
N ASP A 45 6.85 -1.97 -1.70
CA ASP A 45 7.70 -3.16 -1.68
C ASP A 45 7.14 -4.24 -2.62
N PHE A 46 5.81 -4.38 -2.64
CA PHE A 46 5.10 -5.40 -3.41
C PHE A 46 3.92 -4.80 -4.17
N THR A 47 3.62 -5.41 -5.31
CA THR A 47 2.43 -5.10 -6.11
C THR A 47 1.86 -6.38 -6.74
N THR A 48 0.89 -6.22 -7.62
CA THR A 48 0.24 -7.33 -8.33
C THR A 48 0.53 -7.24 -9.82
N LYS A 49 0.53 -8.40 -10.50
CA LYS A 49 0.62 -8.45 -11.96
C LYS A 49 -0.51 -7.66 -12.61
N ARG A 50 -1.73 -7.76 -12.05
CA ARG A 50 -2.90 -6.99 -12.51
C ARG A 50 -2.66 -5.48 -12.51
N LEU A 51 -2.00 -4.93 -11.48
CA LEU A 51 -1.63 -3.51 -11.47
C LEU A 51 -0.63 -3.21 -12.58
N VAL A 52 0.44 -3.99 -12.67
CA VAL A 52 1.52 -3.78 -13.66
C VAL A 52 0.99 -3.82 -15.09
N ASP A 53 0.08 -4.74 -15.39
CA ASP A 53 -0.55 -4.87 -16.71
C ASP A 53 -1.39 -3.65 -17.09
N LYS A 54 -1.84 -2.84 -16.13
CA LYS A 54 -2.60 -1.59 -16.36
C LYS A 54 -1.71 -0.35 -16.55
N ILE A 55 -0.40 -0.47 -16.34
CA ILE A 55 0.50 0.69 -16.39
C ILE A 55 0.67 1.18 -17.84
N ASP A 56 0.41 2.46 -18.08
CA ASP A 56 0.96 3.17 -19.23
C ASP A 56 2.40 3.57 -18.89
N PHE A 57 3.35 2.73 -19.32
CA PHE A 57 4.77 2.97 -19.06
C PHE A 57 5.31 4.25 -19.69
N LYS A 58 4.70 4.74 -20.77
CA LYS A 58 5.12 5.99 -21.40
C LYS A 58 4.76 7.16 -20.48
N ALA A 59 3.51 7.24 -20.02
CA ALA A 59 3.06 8.29 -19.11
C ALA A 59 3.78 8.19 -17.76
N PHE A 60 3.88 6.98 -17.21
CA PHE A 60 4.55 6.72 -15.94
C PHE A 60 6.02 7.14 -15.96
N TYR A 61 6.81 6.65 -16.93
CA TYR A 61 8.24 6.99 -16.98
C TYR A 61 8.49 8.45 -17.36
N ALA A 62 7.65 9.05 -18.21
CA ALA A 62 7.77 10.47 -18.52
C ALA A 62 7.68 11.32 -17.25
N ASN A 63 6.73 11.03 -16.36
CA ASN A 63 6.58 11.75 -15.10
C ASN A 63 7.81 11.59 -14.20
N GLU A 64 8.25 10.36 -13.98
CA GLU A 64 9.37 10.08 -13.06
C GLU A 64 10.71 10.61 -13.56
N ILE A 65 10.89 10.70 -14.89
CA ILE A 65 12.06 11.32 -15.51
C ILE A 65 12.01 12.85 -15.33
N VAL A 66 10.87 13.48 -15.64
CA VAL A 66 10.70 14.94 -15.55
C VAL A 66 10.80 15.43 -14.11
N SER A 67 10.31 14.67 -13.13
CA SER A 67 10.44 14.97 -11.70
C SER A 67 11.81 14.63 -11.11
N ALA A 68 12.73 14.05 -11.91
CA ALA A 68 14.03 13.56 -11.46
C ALA A 68 13.94 12.53 -10.30
N THR A 69 12.90 11.68 -10.31
CA THR A 69 12.66 10.63 -9.31
C THR A 69 12.66 9.22 -9.91
N PRO A 70 13.71 8.78 -10.62
CA PRO A 70 13.74 7.46 -11.26
C PRO A 70 13.59 6.30 -10.27
N GLU A 71 13.98 6.49 -9.00
CA GLU A 71 13.77 5.52 -7.93
C GLU A 71 12.27 5.21 -7.69
N ARG A 72 11.41 6.22 -7.85
CA ARG A 72 9.94 6.08 -7.75
C ARG A 72 9.31 5.49 -9.00
N GLY A 73 10.08 5.44 -10.10
CA GLY A 73 9.72 4.80 -11.38
C GLY A 73 10.00 3.29 -11.47
N LYS A 74 10.53 2.67 -10.41
CA LYS A 74 10.76 1.23 -10.38
C LYS A 74 9.44 0.47 -10.24
N VAL A 75 9.37 -0.71 -10.85
CA VAL A 75 8.26 -1.65 -10.65
C VAL A 75 8.58 -2.55 -9.44
N PRO A 76 7.75 -2.56 -8.38
CA PRO A 76 7.95 -3.44 -7.23
C PRO A 76 7.83 -4.92 -7.59
N ILE A 77 8.14 -5.82 -6.65
CA ILE A 77 7.92 -7.25 -6.87
C ILE A 77 6.42 -7.50 -7.11
N ALA A 78 6.08 -7.92 -8.32
CA ALA A 78 4.70 -8.11 -8.77
C ALA A 78 4.28 -9.58 -8.64
N LEU A 79 3.28 -9.85 -7.79
CA LEU A 79 2.77 -11.19 -7.55
C LEU A 79 1.49 -11.45 -8.34
N ALA A 80 1.13 -12.73 -8.52
CA ALA A 80 -0.03 -13.12 -9.32
C ALA A 80 -1.36 -12.55 -8.79
N THR A 81 -1.54 -12.55 -7.46
CA THR A 81 -2.80 -12.15 -6.81
C THR A 81 -2.56 -11.22 -5.62
N ASP A 82 -3.61 -10.51 -5.19
CA ASP A 82 -3.58 -9.68 -3.98
C ASP A 82 -3.21 -10.51 -2.75
N LYS A 83 -3.76 -11.73 -2.65
CA LYS A 83 -3.46 -12.69 -1.59
C LYS A 83 -1.97 -13.02 -1.54
N ASP A 84 -1.33 -13.25 -2.68
CA ASP A 84 0.09 -13.58 -2.76
C ASP A 84 0.97 -12.39 -2.40
N ALA A 85 0.62 -11.18 -2.88
CA ALA A 85 1.33 -9.96 -2.54
C ALA A 85 1.27 -9.66 -1.03
N ILE A 86 0.09 -9.78 -0.41
CA ILE A 86 -0.10 -9.58 1.04
C ILE A 86 0.68 -10.64 1.84
N LYS A 87 0.63 -11.91 1.43
CA LYS A 87 1.41 -12.98 2.08
C LYS A 87 2.91 -12.70 1.99
N ALA A 88 3.42 -12.36 0.81
CA ALA A 88 4.83 -12.05 0.61
C ALA A 88 5.28 -10.88 1.51
N ALA A 89 4.47 -9.82 1.60
CA ALA A 89 4.72 -8.70 2.50
C ALA A 89 4.81 -9.16 3.95
N LEU A 90 3.81 -9.88 4.46
CA LEU A 90 3.80 -10.39 5.84
C LEU A 90 4.98 -11.31 6.14
N HIS A 91 5.34 -12.22 5.21
CA HIS A 91 6.50 -13.09 5.36
C HIS A 91 7.83 -12.32 5.40
N SER A 92 7.89 -11.18 4.70
CA SER A 92 9.08 -10.33 4.64
C SER A 92 9.18 -9.31 5.79
N CYS A 93 8.22 -9.27 6.71
CA CYS A 93 8.21 -8.41 7.90
C CYS A 93 9.02 -9.00 9.08
N TRP A 94 10.20 -9.57 8.80
CA TRP A 94 11.15 -10.20 9.74
C TRP A 94 10.76 -10.28 11.24
N MET A 95 10.71 -11.50 11.77
CA MET A 95 10.50 -11.78 13.21
C MET A 95 9.15 -11.31 13.79
N VAL A 96 8.23 -10.79 12.98
CA VAL A 96 6.84 -10.53 13.38
C VAL A 96 5.96 -11.70 12.94
N PRO A 97 5.41 -12.51 13.87
CA PRO A 97 4.41 -13.50 13.52
C PRO A 97 3.23 -12.82 12.83
N SER A 98 2.71 -13.38 11.73
CA SER A 98 1.62 -12.77 10.95
C SER A 98 0.39 -12.45 11.81
N ALA A 99 0.08 -13.27 12.82
CA ALA A 99 -1.01 -13.04 13.77
C ALA A 99 -0.83 -11.80 14.67
N ARG A 100 0.40 -11.29 14.81
CA ARG A 100 0.72 -10.06 15.56
C ARG A 100 1.13 -8.91 14.66
N ALA A 101 1.04 -9.08 13.34
CA ALA A 101 1.39 -8.02 12.41
C ALA A 101 0.45 -6.83 12.59
N ARG A 102 1.04 -5.65 12.73
CA ARG A 102 0.34 -4.37 12.71
C ARG A 102 0.06 -4.01 11.26
N VAL A 103 -1.18 -4.15 10.82
CA VAL A 103 -1.58 -3.93 9.43
C VAL A 103 -2.65 -2.86 9.38
N MET A 104 -2.48 -1.91 8.46
CA MET A 104 -3.52 -0.98 8.06
C MET A 104 -3.80 -1.17 6.56
N ARG A 105 -5.07 -1.21 6.20
CA ARG A 105 -5.52 -1.25 4.80
C ARG A 105 -6.40 -0.04 4.55
N ILE A 106 -5.97 0.80 3.61
CA ILE A 106 -6.69 1.98 3.14
C ILE A 106 -7.21 1.74 1.72
N LYS A 107 -8.25 2.48 1.31
CA LYS A 107 -8.75 2.44 -0.07
C LYS A 107 -7.70 3.02 -1.04
N ASN A 108 -7.17 4.19 -0.70
CA ASN A 108 -6.08 4.86 -1.40
C ASN A 108 -5.53 6.00 -0.52
N THR A 109 -4.45 6.66 -0.94
CA THR A 109 -3.83 7.74 -0.15
C THR A 109 -4.58 9.08 -0.19
N MET A 110 -5.68 9.19 -0.96
CA MET A 110 -6.54 10.38 -0.97
C MET A 110 -7.69 10.28 0.03
N ILE A 111 -8.19 9.07 0.30
CA ILE A 111 -9.35 8.82 1.16
C ILE A 111 -8.87 8.05 2.38
N LEU A 112 -8.74 8.75 3.51
CA LEU A 112 -8.22 8.24 4.78
C LEU A 112 -9.24 8.31 5.94
N ASP A 113 -10.49 8.67 5.65
CA ASP A 113 -11.57 8.71 6.64
C ASP A 113 -11.97 7.30 7.12
N THR A 114 -11.75 6.29 6.28
CA THR A 114 -12.14 4.91 6.53
C THR A 114 -11.00 3.97 6.16
N PHE A 115 -10.62 3.12 7.11
CA PHE A 115 -9.51 2.19 6.97
C PHE A 115 -9.76 0.94 7.83
N TYR A 116 -9.21 -0.19 7.40
CA TYR A 116 -9.17 -1.40 8.23
C TYR A 116 -7.87 -1.45 9.01
N ILE A 117 -7.94 -2.01 10.21
CA ILE A 117 -6.78 -2.32 11.04
C ILE A 117 -6.76 -3.80 11.43
N SER A 118 -5.58 -4.35 11.63
CA SER A 118 -5.39 -5.62 12.33
C SER A 118 -5.78 -5.51 13.80
N GLU A 119 -6.18 -6.62 14.42
CA GLU A 119 -6.43 -6.73 15.86
C GLU A 119 -5.29 -6.15 16.72
N ALA A 120 -4.04 -6.34 16.30
CA ALA A 120 -2.86 -5.82 17.00
C ALA A 120 -2.81 -4.29 17.18
N LEU A 121 -3.64 -3.53 16.44
CA LEU A 121 -3.69 -2.05 16.51
C LEU A 121 -4.89 -1.53 17.31
N ILE A 122 -5.83 -2.37 17.73
CA ILE A 122 -7.09 -1.92 18.37
C ILE A 122 -6.81 -1.06 19.61
N ASN A 123 -5.95 -1.54 20.51
CA ASN A 123 -5.67 -0.85 21.78
C ASN A 123 -5.04 0.53 21.59
N GLU A 124 -4.36 0.78 20.46
CA GLU A 124 -3.78 2.08 20.14
C GLU A 124 -4.81 2.99 19.48
N VAL A 125 -5.56 2.45 18.51
CA VAL A 125 -6.56 3.22 17.77
C VAL A 125 -7.73 3.66 18.65
N GLN A 126 -8.14 2.83 19.63
CA GLN A 126 -9.18 3.19 20.60
C GLN A 126 -8.83 4.39 21.49
N LYS A 127 -7.56 4.77 21.58
CA LYS A 127 -7.11 5.94 22.35
C LYS A 127 -7.20 7.25 21.55
N LEU A 128 -7.45 7.17 20.24
CA LEU A 128 -7.58 8.33 19.38
C LEU A 128 -9.02 8.87 19.48
N SER A 129 -9.16 10.14 19.85
CA SER A 129 -10.48 10.79 19.98
C SER A 129 -11.23 10.90 18.65
N ASP A 130 -10.47 10.97 17.55
CA ASP A 130 -10.99 11.28 16.22
C ASP A 130 -11.23 10.02 15.38
N VAL A 131 -11.07 8.83 15.99
CA VAL A 131 -11.31 7.55 15.32
C VAL A 131 -12.40 6.78 16.03
N VAL A 132 -13.40 6.36 15.28
CA VAL A 132 -14.51 5.55 15.78
C VAL A 132 -14.51 4.18 15.11
N SER A 133 -14.82 3.14 15.87
CA SER A 133 -15.01 1.81 15.30
C SER A 133 -16.37 1.74 14.60
N ILE A 134 -16.36 1.44 13.30
CA ILE A 134 -17.57 1.32 12.48
C ILE A 134 -18.05 -0.14 12.32
N GLY A 135 -17.34 -1.12 12.88
CA GLY A 135 -17.71 -2.53 12.76
C GLY A 135 -16.83 -3.47 13.61
N PRO A 136 -17.22 -4.76 13.75
CA PRO A 136 -16.43 -5.74 14.48
C PRO A 136 -15.18 -6.16 13.69
N LEU A 137 -14.24 -6.83 14.37
CA LEU A 137 -13.16 -7.55 13.69
C LEU A 137 -13.72 -8.61 12.75
N GLN A 138 -13.09 -8.73 11.58
CA GLN A 138 -13.45 -9.73 10.59
C GLN A 138 -12.20 -10.33 9.95
N THR A 139 -12.31 -11.60 9.57
CA THR A 139 -11.27 -12.25 8.76
C THR A 139 -11.27 -11.64 7.37
N ILE A 140 -10.08 -11.29 6.87
CA ILE A 140 -9.87 -10.87 5.49
C ILE A 140 -10.40 -11.93 4.52
N LYS A 141 -11.25 -11.50 3.58
CA LYS A 141 -11.83 -12.36 2.55
C LYS A 141 -11.14 -12.12 1.21
N PHE A 142 -11.08 -13.17 0.41
CA PHE A 142 -10.55 -13.12 -0.95
C PHE A 142 -11.57 -13.75 -1.90
N ASN A 143 -11.66 -13.20 -3.10
CA ASN A 143 -12.43 -13.78 -4.19
C ASN A 143 -11.74 -15.05 -4.72
N SER A 144 -12.42 -15.80 -5.59
CA SER A 144 -11.89 -17.04 -6.20
C SER A 144 -10.64 -16.79 -7.06
N ASP A 145 -10.48 -15.59 -7.61
CA ASP A 145 -9.32 -15.16 -8.40
C ASP A 145 -8.13 -14.69 -7.53
N GLY A 146 -8.30 -14.71 -6.20
CA GLY A 146 -7.29 -14.28 -5.23
C GLY A 146 -7.21 -12.77 -5.03
N SER A 147 -8.08 -11.98 -5.66
CA SER A 147 -8.25 -10.55 -5.32
C SER A 147 -8.83 -10.40 -3.92
N ILE A 148 -8.43 -9.33 -3.23
CA ILE A 148 -8.97 -9.02 -1.91
C ILE A 148 -10.43 -8.60 -2.06
N TYR A 149 -11.30 -9.17 -1.23
CA TYR A 149 -12.68 -8.70 -1.19
C TYR A 149 -12.72 -7.30 -0.58
N SER A 150 -13.52 -6.42 -1.18
CA SER A 150 -13.58 -5.00 -0.83
C SER A 150 -15.03 -4.56 -0.72
N GLU A 151 -15.39 -3.99 0.43
CA GLU A 151 -16.71 -3.38 0.67
C GLU A 151 -16.65 -1.84 0.54
N TRP A 152 -15.51 -1.30 0.11
CA TRP A 152 -15.27 0.14 -0.13
C TRP A 152 -16.06 0.73 -1.30
#